data_AF-A0A1Y2DLQ4-F1
#
_entry.id   AF-A0A1Y2DLQ4-F1
#
_cell.length_a   1.000
_cell.length_b   1.000
_cell.length_c   1.000
_cell.angle_alpha   90.00
_cell.angle_beta   90.00
_cell.angle_gamma   90.00
#
_symmetry.space_group_name_H-M   'P 1'
#
loop_
_entity.id
_entity.type
_entity.pdbx_description
1 polymer ?
#
loop_
_entity_poly.entity_id
_entity_poly.type
_entity_poly.pdbx_seq_one_letter_code
_entity_poly.pdbx_strand_id
1 'polypeptide(L)' 'ISSQQRSSNSPSFEGLHNLKRSTDPVSVARRQSLHEQKPTAGFFGQMWHKYVYSSP' A
#
# COMPACT_ATOMS: atom_id res chain seq x y z
N ILE A 1 -17.71 14.05 -15.90
CA ILE A 1 -16.69 13.33 -15.12
C ILE A 1 -17.39 12.12 -14.50
N SER A 2 -17.23 10.93 -15.07
CA SER A 2 -17.83 9.71 -14.51
C SER A 2 -17.00 9.29 -13.29
N SER A 3 -17.59 9.42 -12.10
CA SER A 3 -17.07 8.80 -10.89
C SER A 3 -17.15 7.29 -11.05
N GLN A 4 -16.04 6.63 -11.41
CA GLN A 4 -15.94 5.18 -11.26
C GLN A 4 -16.01 4.88 -9.77
N GLN A 5 -17.22 4.58 -9.30
CA GLN A 5 -17.46 3.99 -8.01
C GLN A 5 -16.66 2.68 -7.99
N ARG A 6 -15.54 2.65 -7.23
CA ARG A 6 -14.86 1.39 -6.95
C ARG A 6 -15.85 0.55 -6.18
N SER A 7 -16.50 -0.38 -6.86
CA SER A 7 -17.32 -1.42 -6.26
C SER A 7 -16.53 -2.02 -5.10
N SER A 8 -17.05 -1.88 -3.89
CA SER A 8 -16.48 -2.42 -2.66
C SER A 8 -16.78 -3.92 -2.53
N ASN A 9 -16.66 -4.65 -3.63
CA ASN A 9 -16.79 -6.10 -3.60
C ASN A 9 -15.43 -6.66 -3.20
N SER A 10 -15.35 -7.18 -1.98
CA SER A 10 -14.22 -8.00 -1.54
C SER A 10 -13.95 -9.07 -2.60
N PRO A 11 -12.69 -9.26 -3.05
CA PRO A 11 -12.38 -10.24 -4.08
C PRO A 11 -12.86 -11.61 -3.63
N SER A 12 -13.59 -12.30 -4.51
CA SER A 12 -13.89 -13.72 -4.33
C SER A 12 -12.57 -14.49 -4.17
N PHE A 13 -12.62 -15.68 -3.55
CA PHE A 13 -11.43 -16.51 -3.36
C PHE A 13 -10.66 -16.75 -4.68
N GLU A 14 -11.39 -16.93 -5.79
CA GLU A 14 -10.84 -17.01 -7.14
C GLU A 14 -10.13 -15.70 -7.58
N GLY A 15 -10.75 -14.54 -7.31
CA GLY A 15 -10.17 -13.24 -7.61
C GLY A 15 -8.89 -12.91 -6.82
N LEU A 16 -8.64 -13.57 -5.69
CA LEU A 16 -7.39 -13.42 -4.93
C LEU A 16 -6.19 -13.97 -5.69
N HIS A 17 -6.35 -15.04 -6.47
CA HIS A 17 -5.29 -15.56 -7.34
C HIS A 17 -4.90 -14.55 -8.41
N ASN A 18 -5.89 -13.83 -8.96
CA ASN A 18 -5.67 -12.74 -9.92
C ASN A 18 -5.06 -11.49 -9.26
N LEU A 19 -5.28 -11.29 -7.96
CA LEU A 19 -4.70 -10.21 -7.18
C LEU A 19 -3.25 -10.49 -6.75
N LYS A 20 -2.76 -11.73 -6.91
CA LYS A 20 -1.38 -12.08 -6.59
C LYS A 20 -0.44 -11.24 -7.46
N ARG A 21 0.32 -10.37 -6.80
CA ARG A 21 1.31 -9.52 -7.47
C ARG A 21 2.34 -10.41 -8.17
N SER A 22 2.66 -10.06 -9.41
CA SER A 22 3.72 -10.72 -10.17
C SER A 22 5.05 -10.69 -9.41
N THR A 23 5.85 -11.76 -9.52
CA THR A 23 7.14 -11.93 -8.85
C THR A 23 8.32 -11.85 -9.83
N ASP A 24 8.10 -11.31 -11.03
CA ASP A 24 9.17 -11.05 -11.99
C ASP A 24 10.16 -10.01 -11.43
N PRO A 25 11.47 -10.16 -11.71
CA PRO A 25 12.52 -9.30 -11.15
C PRO A 25 12.29 -7.81 -11.46
N VAL A 26 11.74 -7.49 -12.64
CA VAL A 26 11.42 -6.12 -13.04
C VAL A 26 10.31 -5.52 -12.18
N SER A 27 9.23 -6.25 -11.91
CA SER A 27 8.15 -5.77 -11.05
C SER A 27 8.49 -5.79 -9.57
N VAL A 28 9.47 -6.59 -9.14
CA VAL A 28 10.05 -6.46 -7.79
C VAL A 28 10.85 -5.17 -7.67
N ALA A 29 11.78 -4.91 -8.60
CA ALA A 29 12.59 -3.69 -8.60
C ALA A 29 11.74 -2.41 -8.65
N ARG A 30 10.68 -2.40 -9.47
CA ARG A 30 9.73 -1.27 -9.53
C ARG A 30 9.02 -1.03 -8.19
N ARG A 31 8.67 -2.08 -7.45
CA ARG A 31 8.04 -1.94 -6.13
C ARG A 31 9.04 -1.41 -5.11
N GLN A 32 10.29 -1.85 -5.18
CA GLN A 32 11.35 -1.35 -4.32
C GLN A 32 11.61 0.13 -4.58
N SER A 33 11.76 0.54 -5.83
CA SER A 33 11.97 1.95 -6.18
C SER A 33 10.78 2.85 -5.79
N LEU A 34 9.55 2.36 -5.90
CA LEU A 34 8.37 3.08 -5.42
C LEU A 34 8.31 3.15 -3.89
N HIS A 35 8.76 2.11 -3.20
CA HIS A 35 8.85 2.10 -1.75
C HIS A 35 9.92 3.06 -1.23
N GLU A 36 11.03 3.20 -1.96
CA GLU A 36 12.10 4.18 -1.68
C GLU A 36 11.66 5.62 -1.94
N GLN A 37 10.69 5.84 -2.85
CA GLN A 37 10.11 7.15 -3.15
C GLN A 37 9.06 7.62 -2.14
N LYS A 38 8.67 6.78 -1.16
CA LYS A 38 7.67 7.22 -0.18
C LYS A 38 8.24 8.39 0.63
N PRO A 39 7.52 9.51 0.75
CA PRO A 39 7.98 10.61 1.59
C PRO A 39 8.13 10.08 3.01
N THR A 40 9.34 10.22 3.56
CA THR A 40 9.56 9.87 4.96
C THR A 40 8.66 10.77 5.80
N ALA A 41 7.89 10.18 6.71
CA ALA A 41 7.04 10.95 7.60
C ALA A 41 7.90 12.02 8.30
N GLY A 42 7.52 13.28 8.13
CA GLY A 42 8.20 14.40 8.76
C GLY A 42 8.07 14.36 10.29
N PHE A 43 8.66 15.34 10.96
CA PHE A 43 8.71 15.42 12.43
C PHE A 43 7.33 15.22 13.10
N PHE A 44 6.28 15.88 12.61
CA PHE A 44 4.92 15.74 13.15
C PHE A 44 4.33 14.35 12.91
N GLY A 45 4.60 13.72 11.75
CA GLY A 45 4.14 12.36 11.46
C GLY A 45 4.81 11.32 12.35
N GLN A 46 6.10 11.50 12.66
CA GLN A 46 6.82 10.64 13.58
C GLN A 46 6.33 10.79 15.02
N MET A 47 6.02 12.02 15.47
CA MET A 47 5.49 12.28 16.81
C MET A 47 4.10 11.66 17.00
N TRP A 48 3.21 11.79 16.01
CA TRP A 48 1.90 11.14 16.02
C TRP A 48 2.02 9.60 16.05
N HIS A 49 2.93 9.03 15.26
CA HIS A 49 3.18 7.59 15.27
C HIS A 49 3.65 7.12 16.66
N LYS A 50 4.57 7.85 17.30
CA LYS A 50 4.96 7.56 18.68
C LYS A 50 3.79 7.67 19.65
N TYR A 51 2.97 8.70 19.55
CA TYR A 51 1.80 8.85 20.41
C TYR A 51 0.79 7.71 20.28
N VAL A 52 0.47 7.27 19.06
CA VAL A 52 -0.52 6.21 18.81
C VAL A 52 0.03 4.81 19.10
N TYR A 53 1.30 4.55 18.79
CA TYR A 53 1.90 3.22 18.89
C TYR A 53 2.83 3.03 20.10
N SER A 54 3.08 4.06 20.92
CA SER A 54 3.87 3.96 22.15
C SER A 54 3.02 4.04 23.44
N SER A 55 1.78 3.56 23.40
CA SER A 55 1.14 3.03 24.62
C SER A 55 1.62 1.59 24.86
N PRO A 56 1.84 1.17 26.13
CA PRO A 56 2.39 -0.14 26.50
C PRO A 56 1.56 -1.33 26.03
#